data_AF-A0A2H9T6W3-F1
#
_entry.id   AF-A0A2H9T6W3-F1
#
_cell.length_a   1.000
_cell.length_b   1.000
_cell.length_c   1.000
_cell.angle_alpha   90.00
_cell.angle_beta   90.00
_cell.angle_gamma   90.00
#
_symmetry.space_group_name_H-M   'P 1'
#
loop_
_entity.id
_entity.type
_entity.pdbx_description
1 polymer ?
#
loop_
_entity_poly.entity_id
_entity_poly.type
_entity_poly.pdbx_seq_one_letter_code
_entity_poly.pdbx_strand_id
1 'polypeptide(L)'
;MDQPNNGEYIFARFQNFRAAQFAYQEAGAGKNIRSALKEGVKAFLLRKVVVVDGRKLTPCRQKTLQDFIIKGICTRNAAKVPGHFVERRGNAETDSKQAVVCIWGSQGIVKPGHASLLLEDKEQSRQQYLSYWPAKGSGSDLNKRGALKHRKGESSGTIFQDMEDELSPRSHRRLAEGEAARARITQGQEKLNDKYNAQFKPHVDQVKITNNDTGETFWGKLPEKVYMPCMGDTVDGEGKPRFRFFGLDMLAMDGHLKKVKEKTTLGKAYYRLADPWNSCAGKVKENLMEGGIERFAPVKTNLVYTKPNEVYRAASEAQHQMDKLNGMVDDLEDYYHLCRKSPQLVAFSRIPSLSGDRFQQAVQKYFLEFTQASPKLHFVDDVFKAIHRLMESHTTVNALIPKVKRLVILLDKGKSYWLKEETPDVTGQRLMAFATACLKHAEKDMRIALKEKME
;
A
#
# COMPACT_ATOMS: atom_id res chain seq x y z
N MET A 1 -1.75 5.96 12.29
CA MET A 1 -0.73 5.96 11.22
C MET A 1 0.58 6.34 11.86
N ASP A 2 1.58 5.45 11.84
CA ASP A 2 2.98 5.77 12.17
C ASP A 2 3.75 5.62 10.85
N GLN A 3 3.88 6.70 10.07
CA GLN A 3 4.95 6.74 9.07
C GLN A 3 6.28 6.73 9.82
N PRO A 4 7.33 6.03 9.36
CA PRO A 4 8.66 6.28 9.87
C PRO A 4 9.08 7.67 9.40
N ASN A 5 8.77 8.68 10.23
CA ASN A 5 9.17 10.08 10.03
C ASN A 5 10.67 10.28 10.20
N ASN A 6 11.44 9.20 10.24
CA ASN A 6 12.86 9.19 10.50
C ASN A 6 13.62 9.71 9.27
N GLY A 7 14.62 10.53 9.51
CA GLY A 7 15.44 11.10 8.46
C GLY A 7 15.92 12.51 8.78
N GLU A 8 16.85 12.99 7.96
CA GLU A 8 17.27 14.39 7.98
C GLU A 8 16.31 15.21 7.09
N TYR A 9 15.86 16.36 7.56
CA TYR A 9 15.01 17.29 6.83
C TYR A 9 15.74 18.62 6.69
N ILE A 10 15.87 19.11 5.46
CA ILE A 10 16.46 20.40 5.13
C ILE A 10 15.34 21.41 4.92
N PHE A 11 15.36 22.47 5.71
CA PHE A 11 14.42 23.58 5.60
C PHE A 11 14.90 24.60 4.56
N ALA A 12 13.96 25.21 3.86
CA ALA A 12 14.26 26.25 2.88
C ALA A 12 15.02 27.43 3.53
N ARG A 13 15.76 28.20 2.72
CA ARG A 13 16.69 29.26 3.18
C ARG A 13 16.10 30.30 4.13
N PHE A 14 14.79 30.54 4.08
CA PHE A 14 14.08 31.51 4.92
C PHE A 14 13.27 30.86 6.05
N GLN A 15 13.37 29.54 6.23
CA GLN A 15 12.58 28.75 7.17
C GLN A 15 13.40 28.30 8.39
N ASN A 16 14.52 28.98 8.67
CA ASN A 16 15.46 28.65 9.75
C ASN A 16 14.76 28.66 11.12
N PHE A 17 13.87 29.62 11.36
CA PHE A 17 13.06 29.69 12.58
C PHE A 17 12.12 28.49 12.72
N ARG A 18 11.51 28.03 11.63
CA ARG A 18 10.65 26.83 11.65
C ARG A 18 11.46 25.56 11.88
N ALA A 19 12.66 25.46 11.32
CA ALA A 19 13.58 24.36 11.60
C ALA A 19 13.96 24.32 13.09
N ALA A 20 14.30 25.47 13.66
CA ALA A 20 14.67 25.63 15.06
C ALA A 20 13.52 25.28 16.01
N GLN A 21 12.33 25.81 15.73
CA GLN A 21 11.12 25.56 16.52
C GLN A 21 10.76 24.08 16.50
N PHE A 22 10.78 23.45 15.32
CA PHE A 22 10.47 22.03 15.17
C PHE A 22 11.50 21.15 15.90
N ALA A 23 12.81 21.40 15.73
CA ALA A 23 13.86 20.66 16.44
C ALA A 23 13.83 20.84 17.96
N TYR A 24 13.52 22.06 18.43
CA TYR A 24 13.37 22.35 19.86
C TYR A 24 12.21 21.57 20.46
N GLN A 25 11.05 21.59 19.79
CA GLN A 25 9.87 20.85 20.21
C GLN A 25 10.15 19.34 20.24
N GLU A 26 10.82 18.83 19.21
CA GLU A 26 11.25 17.43 19.10
C GLU A 26 12.18 16.99 20.24
N ALA A 27 13.19 17.78 20.55
CA ALA A 27 14.11 17.48 21.62
C ALA A 27 13.49 17.68 23.03
N GLY A 28 12.53 18.60 23.17
CA GLY A 28 11.87 18.94 24.43
C GLY A 28 10.87 17.91 24.94
N ALA A 29 10.45 16.94 24.11
CA ALA A 29 9.48 15.91 24.51
C ALA A 29 10.05 14.83 25.46
N GLY A 30 11.32 14.92 25.88
CA GLY A 30 11.90 13.94 26.82
C GLY A 30 13.30 14.28 27.37
N LYS A 31 13.72 15.56 27.39
CA LYS A 31 15.06 15.97 27.86
C LYS A 31 15.07 17.30 28.62
N ASN A 32 16.19 17.54 29.33
CA ASN A 32 16.58 18.82 29.92
C ASN A 32 16.51 19.97 28.88
N ILE A 33 15.89 21.09 29.27
CA ILE A 33 15.68 22.31 28.46
C ILE A 33 16.95 22.76 27.71
N ARG A 34 18.12 22.65 28.35
CA ARG A 34 19.41 23.02 27.75
C ARG A 34 19.74 22.18 26.51
N SER A 35 19.40 20.89 26.51
CA SER A 35 19.60 20.01 25.34
C SER A 35 18.64 20.35 24.21
N ALA A 36 17.39 20.71 24.51
CA ALA A 36 16.42 21.09 23.49
C ALA A 36 16.80 22.41 22.82
N LEU A 37 17.27 23.38 23.61
CA LEU A 37 17.78 24.65 23.09
C LEU A 37 18.98 24.44 22.17
N LYS A 38 19.92 23.56 22.55
CA LYS A 38 21.09 23.22 21.73
C LYS A 38 20.69 22.64 20.36
N GLU A 39 19.71 21.75 20.31
CA GLU A 39 19.21 21.20 19.04
C GLU A 39 18.44 22.24 18.21
N GLY A 40 17.66 23.12 18.85
CA GLY A 40 17.00 24.24 18.18
C GLY A 40 17.98 25.21 17.52
N VAL A 41 19.03 25.62 18.24
CA VAL A 41 20.09 26.50 17.71
C VAL A 41 20.85 25.82 16.57
N LYS A 42 21.18 24.54 16.73
CA LYS A 42 21.84 23.75 15.68
C LYS A 42 20.97 23.66 14.41
N ALA A 43 19.67 23.41 14.56
CA ALA A 43 18.73 23.37 13.44
C ALA A 43 18.53 24.73 12.77
N PHE A 44 18.55 25.83 13.54
CA PHE A 44 18.52 27.19 13.00
C PHE A 44 19.70 27.46 12.07
N LEU A 45 20.92 27.18 12.57
CA LEU A 45 22.16 27.46 11.85
C LEU A 45 22.33 26.56 10.63
N LEU A 46 22.04 25.27 10.78
CA LEU A 46 22.26 24.28 9.74
C LEU A 46 21.07 24.13 8.78
N ARG A 47 19.90 24.69 9.14
CA ARG A 47 18.61 24.48 8.45
C ARG A 47 18.23 23.01 8.37
N LYS A 48 18.61 22.24 9.38
CA LYS A 48 18.56 20.78 9.37
C LYS A 48 17.93 20.25 10.65
N VAL A 49 16.96 19.35 10.49
CA VAL A 49 16.39 18.61 11.61
C VAL A 49 16.57 17.12 11.35
N VAL A 50 17.10 16.39 12.32
CA VAL A 50 17.25 14.93 12.24
C VAL A 50 16.23 14.30 13.17
N VAL A 51 15.32 13.52 12.60
CA VAL A 51 14.37 12.68 13.33
C VAL A 51 14.96 11.27 13.36
N VAL A 52 15.35 10.77 14.54
CA VAL A 52 16.05 9.49 14.71
C VAL A 52 15.10 8.43 15.24
N ASP A 53 15.22 7.20 14.71
CA ASP A 53 14.49 6.02 15.15
C ASP A 53 14.61 5.80 16.67
N GLY A 54 13.46 5.67 17.33
CA GLY A 54 13.35 5.45 18.78
C GLY A 54 12.55 6.53 19.53
N ARG A 55 12.26 7.68 18.91
CA ARG A 55 11.28 8.65 19.44
C ARG A 55 10.08 8.70 18.52
N LYS A 56 8.98 8.05 18.90
CA LYS A 56 7.71 8.21 18.20
C LYS A 56 7.34 9.70 18.24
N LEU A 57 7.37 10.35 17.07
CA LEU A 57 6.76 11.66 16.91
C LEU A 57 5.32 11.58 17.38
N THR A 58 4.87 12.56 18.17
CA THR A 58 3.44 12.65 18.49
C THR A 58 2.65 12.87 17.20
N PRO A 59 1.42 12.33 17.07
CA PRO A 59 0.63 12.43 15.83
C PRO A 59 0.47 13.87 15.30
N CYS A 60 0.37 14.86 16.19
CA CYS A 60 0.30 16.28 15.85
C CYS A 60 1.58 16.76 15.13
N ARG A 61 2.74 16.27 15.55
CA ARG A 61 4.03 16.64 14.96
C ARG A 61 4.35 15.91 13.67
N GLN A 62 3.88 14.66 13.55
CA GLN A 62 3.89 13.95 12.25
C GLN A 62 3.10 14.74 11.21
N LYS A 63 1.88 15.18 11.55
CA LYS A 63 1.05 16.01 10.68
C LYS A 63 1.74 17.33 10.31
N THR A 64 2.36 18.00 11.27
CA THR A 64 3.08 19.27 11.04
C THR A 64 4.27 19.09 10.08
N LEU A 65 5.03 18.01 10.23
CA LEU A 65 6.15 17.70 9.34
C LEU A 65 5.69 17.37 7.93
N GLN A 66 4.61 16.58 7.79
CA GLN A 66 3.97 16.30 6.50
C GLN A 66 3.46 17.58 5.83
N ASP A 67 2.82 18.47 6.59
CA ASP A 67 2.38 19.78 6.08
C ASP A 67 3.56 20.63 5.60
N PHE A 68 4.72 20.58 6.28
CA PHE A 68 5.92 21.28 5.84
C PHE A 68 6.48 20.72 4.53
N ILE A 69 6.43 19.41 4.34
CA ILE A 69 6.87 18.75 3.10
C ILE A 69 5.92 19.13 1.95
N ILE A 70 4.61 19.00 2.16
CA ILE A 70 3.58 19.32 1.17
C ILE A 70 3.66 20.79 0.74
N LYS A 71 3.93 21.70 1.67
CA LYS A 71 4.07 23.15 1.41
C LYS A 71 5.44 23.54 0.88
N GLY A 72 6.37 22.60 0.70
CA GLY A 72 7.74 22.88 0.25
C GLY A 72 8.58 23.70 1.23
N ILE A 73 8.20 23.73 2.51
CA ILE A 73 8.91 24.44 3.59
C ILE A 73 10.20 23.70 3.96
N CYS A 74 10.16 22.37 3.92
CA CYS A 74 11.33 21.52 4.04
C CYS A 74 11.29 20.38 3.02
N THR A 75 12.47 19.84 2.72
CA THR A 75 12.64 18.64 1.92
C THR A 75 13.40 17.62 2.75
N ARG A 76 13.06 16.34 2.60
CA ARG A 76 13.81 15.28 3.27
C ARG A 76 15.18 15.15 2.60
N ASN A 77 16.26 15.30 3.36
CA ASN A 77 17.61 14.98 2.91
C ASN A 77 17.81 13.48 2.93
N ALA A 78 17.54 12.86 1.79
CA ALA A 78 17.63 11.44 1.69
C ALA A 78 19.10 10.93 1.65
N ALA A 79 20.10 11.79 1.40
CA ALA A 79 21.52 11.39 1.25
C ALA A 79 22.21 10.89 2.53
N LYS A 80 21.53 10.98 3.69
CA LYS A 80 22.02 10.53 5.01
C LYS A 80 21.07 9.56 5.71
N VAL A 81 20.13 8.95 4.98
CA VAL A 81 19.30 7.88 5.51
C VAL A 81 20.06 6.56 5.28
N PRO A 82 20.33 5.73 6.31
CA PRO A 82 20.88 4.40 6.10
C PRO A 82 19.85 3.57 5.32
N GLY A 83 20.27 3.01 4.17
CA GLY A 83 19.43 2.14 3.35
C GLY A 83 18.58 2.88 2.30
N HIS A 84 18.32 2.16 1.21
CA HIS A 84 17.55 2.57 0.04
C HIS A 84 16.13 3.02 0.40
N PHE A 85 15.96 4.30 0.74
CA PHE A 85 14.67 4.84 1.18
C PHE A 85 13.86 5.35 -0.02
N VAL A 86 13.53 4.44 -0.93
CA VAL A 86 12.38 4.65 -1.81
C VAL A 86 11.16 4.10 -1.11
N GLU A 87 10.07 4.86 -1.13
CA GLU A 87 8.88 4.56 -0.34
C GLU A 87 8.31 3.20 -0.74
N ARG A 88 8.33 2.24 0.19
CA ARG A 88 7.72 0.91 0.10
C ARG A 88 6.61 0.87 1.14
N ARG A 89 5.39 0.48 0.75
CA ARG A 89 4.24 0.45 1.67
C ARG A 89 3.27 -0.68 1.38
N GLY A 90 2.64 -1.17 2.43
CA GLY A 90 1.61 -2.21 2.38
C GLY A 90 2.05 -3.47 3.10
N ASN A 91 1.18 -3.99 3.96
CA ASN A 91 1.43 -5.21 4.73
C ASN A 91 1.57 -6.44 3.82
N ALA A 92 1.03 -6.35 2.60
CA ALA A 92 1.12 -7.40 1.60
C ALA A 92 2.54 -7.63 1.03
N GLU A 93 3.53 -6.78 1.33
CA GLU A 93 4.91 -6.94 0.82
C GLU A 93 5.48 -8.36 1.04
N THR A 94 5.13 -8.94 2.18
CA THR A 94 5.56 -10.29 2.56
C THR A 94 4.61 -11.39 2.11
N ASP A 95 3.43 -11.05 1.59
CA ASP A 95 2.44 -12.03 1.14
C ASP A 95 2.92 -12.75 -0.13
N SER A 96 2.52 -14.00 -0.30
CA SER A 96 2.82 -14.80 -1.49
C SER A 96 2.05 -14.30 -2.72
N LYS A 97 0.86 -13.73 -2.55
CA LYS A 97 0.01 -13.19 -3.62
C LYS A 97 -0.19 -11.70 -3.46
N GLN A 98 0.41 -10.92 -4.35
CA GLN A 98 0.39 -9.47 -4.26
C GLN A 98 0.39 -8.77 -5.62
N ALA A 99 -0.16 -7.57 -5.64
CA ALA A 99 -0.02 -6.61 -6.73
C ALA A 99 0.87 -5.45 -6.28
N VAL A 100 1.97 -5.22 -6.99
CA VAL A 100 2.95 -4.18 -6.67
C VAL A 100 2.88 -3.09 -7.73
N VAL A 101 2.35 -1.93 -7.34
CA VAL A 101 2.34 -0.73 -8.18
C VAL A 101 3.65 0.00 -7.98
N CYS A 102 4.40 0.19 -9.06
CA CYS A 102 5.69 0.88 -9.06
C CYS A 102 5.54 2.22 -9.77
N ILE A 103 5.94 3.31 -9.12
CA ILE A 103 5.76 4.68 -9.60
C ILE A 103 7.08 5.42 -9.64
N TRP A 104 7.35 6.02 -10.79
CA TRP A 104 8.33 7.10 -10.95
C TRP A 104 7.57 8.41 -11.12
N GLY A 105 7.62 9.24 -10.08
CA GLY A 105 6.76 10.42 -9.98
C GLY A 105 6.88 11.41 -11.15
N SER A 106 5.73 11.91 -11.60
CA SER A 106 5.61 12.96 -12.61
C SER A 106 5.96 14.33 -12.05
N GLN A 107 6.72 15.12 -12.81
CA GLN A 107 6.99 16.55 -12.55
C GLN A 107 6.39 17.45 -13.66
N GLY A 108 5.37 16.94 -14.36
CA GLY A 108 4.71 17.63 -15.48
C GLY A 108 5.05 17.02 -16.84
N ILE A 109 4.62 17.64 -17.94
CA ILE A 109 4.73 17.06 -19.30
C ILE A 109 6.19 16.84 -19.73
N VAL A 110 7.13 17.66 -19.25
CA VAL A 110 8.56 17.53 -19.56
C VAL A 110 9.20 16.32 -18.85
N LYS A 111 8.60 15.88 -17.75
CA LYS A 111 9.01 14.72 -16.98
C LYS A 111 7.74 13.95 -16.59
N PRO A 112 7.12 13.25 -17.57
CA PRO A 112 5.81 12.66 -17.38
C PRO A 112 5.79 11.63 -16.25
N GLY A 113 6.96 11.09 -15.89
CA GLY A 113 7.08 9.99 -14.96
C GLY A 113 6.66 8.69 -15.62
N HIS A 114 6.62 7.64 -14.83
CA HIS A 114 6.28 6.30 -15.29
C HIS A 114 5.52 5.52 -14.22
N ALA A 115 4.72 4.56 -14.66
CA ALA A 115 3.99 3.66 -13.79
C ALA A 115 4.03 2.26 -14.39
N SER A 116 4.32 1.27 -13.54
CA SER A 116 4.24 -0.14 -13.90
C SER A 116 3.49 -0.92 -12.84
N LEU A 117 2.98 -2.09 -13.20
CA LEU A 117 2.32 -3.02 -12.32
C LEU A 117 3.01 -4.38 -12.39
N LEU A 118 3.20 -4.96 -11.22
CA LEU A 118 3.78 -6.27 -11.06
C LEU A 118 2.81 -7.15 -10.27
N LEU A 119 2.37 -8.25 -10.87
CA LEU A 119 1.54 -9.26 -10.21
C LEU A 119 2.45 -10.43 -9.83
N GLU A 120 2.52 -10.76 -8.54
CA GLU A 120 3.35 -11.83 -8.02
C GLU A 120 2.49 -12.88 -7.32
N ASP A 121 2.68 -14.13 -7.75
CA ASP A 121 2.24 -15.33 -7.05
C ASP A 121 3.49 -16.18 -6.79
N LYS A 122 4.08 -15.98 -5.60
CA LYS A 122 5.31 -16.64 -5.18
C LYS A 122 5.11 -18.15 -4.99
N GLU A 123 3.91 -18.60 -4.64
CA GLU A 123 3.58 -20.02 -4.50
C GLU A 123 3.66 -20.74 -5.84
N GLN A 124 3.13 -20.12 -6.90
CA GLN A 124 3.17 -20.68 -8.25
C GLN A 124 4.44 -20.28 -9.02
N SER A 125 5.37 -19.54 -8.40
CA SER A 125 6.52 -18.92 -9.08
C SER A 125 6.10 -18.14 -10.33
N ARG A 126 4.91 -17.54 -10.29
CA ARG A 126 4.30 -16.84 -11.41
C ARG A 126 4.42 -15.34 -11.21
N GLN A 127 5.10 -14.70 -12.15
CA GLN A 127 5.26 -13.25 -12.16
C GLN A 127 4.74 -12.69 -13.47
N GLN A 128 3.91 -11.65 -13.39
CA GLN A 128 3.44 -10.92 -14.57
C GLN A 128 3.73 -9.45 -14.40
N TYR A 129 4.49 -8.91 -15.35
CA TYR A 129 4.87 -7.51 -15.39
C TYR A 129 4.11 -6.78 -16.49
N LEU A 130 3.61 -5.58 -16.16
CA LEU A 130 3.00 -4.62 -17.07
C LEU A 130 3.74 -3.29 -16.94
N SER A 131 4.41 -2.90 -18.01
CA SER A 131 5.01 -1.59 -18.16
C SER A 131 4.85 -1.16 -19.60
N TYR A 132 4.03 -0.16 -19.85
CA TYR A 132 3.58 0.17 -21.20
C TYR A 132 4.29 1.42 -21.75
N TRP A 133 5.02 1.25 -22.84
CA TRP A 133 5.90 2.24 -23.45
C TRP A 133 5.66 2.37 -24.96
N PRO A 134 6.11 3.45 -25.62
CA PRO A 134 6.16 3.47 -27.07
C PRO A 134 7.27 2.55 -27.59
N ALA A 135 6.99 1.84 -28.68
CA ALA A 135 7.93 0.88 -29.26
C ALA A 135 9.26 1.52 -29.67
N LYS A 136 10.39 0.85 -29.38
CA LYS A 136 11.72 1.27 -29.84
C LYS A 136 11.71 1.57 -31.35
N GLY A 137 12.30 2.70 -31.74
CA GLY A 137 12.36 3.14 -33.15
C GLY A 137 11.19 4.00 -33.64
N SER A 138 10.15 4.26 -32.83
CA SER A 138 8.99 5.10 -33.19
C SER A 138 9.24 6.63 -33.19
N GLY A 139 10.51 7.05 -33.33
CA GLY A 139 10.95 8.45 -33.21
C GLY A 139 11.24 8.82 -31.75
N SER A 140 12.53 8.92 -31.43
CA SER A 140 13.10 9.21 -30.10
C SER A 140 12.72 10.57 -29.49
N ASP A 141 11.95 11.39 -30.22
CA ASP A 141 11.51 12.69 -29.74
C ASP A 141 10.25 12.57 -28.89
N LEU A 142 10.43 12.50 -27.57
CA LEU A 142 9.43 12.91 -26.57
C LEU A 142 9.22 14.45 -26.56
N ASN A 143 9.76 15.17 -27.56
CA ASN A 143 9.48 16.58 -27.80
C ASN A 143 7.96 16.84 -27.79
N LYS A 144 7.52 18.05 -27.42
CA LYS A 144 6.11 18.41 -27.18
C LYS A 144 5.11 17.92 -28.24
N ARG A 145 5.52 17.84 -29.52
CA ARG A 145 4.70 17.32 -30.63
C ARG A 145 4.60 15.78 -30.65
N GLY A 146 5.63 15.08 -30.19
CA GLY A 146 5.68 13.63 -30.11
C GLY A 146 4.85 13.04 -28.97
N ALA A 147 4.62 13.77 -27.89
CA ALA A 147 3.76 13.35 -26.77
C ALA A 147 2.27 13.19 -27.15
N LEU A 148 1.85 13.86 -28.24
CA LEU A 148 0.47 13.81 -28.74
C LEU A 148 0.28 12.81 -29.89
N LYS A 149 1.35 12.25 -30.44
CA LYS A 149 1.28 11.32 -31.58
C LYS A 149 0.94 9.91 -31.11
N HIS A 150 0.16 9.21 -31.92
CA HIS A 150 -0.03 7.77 -31.80
C HIS A 150 1.27 7.07 -32.22
N ARG A 151 1.74 6.17 -31.37
CA ARG A 151 2.92 5.32 -31.62
C ARG A 151 2.52 3.88 -31.43
N LYS A 152 3.23 2.93 -32.04
CA LYS A 152 3.09 1.53 -31.65
C LYS A 152 3.43 1.42 -30.16
N GLY A 153 2.57 0.79 -29.38
CA GLY A 153 2.87 0.54 -27.96
C GLY A 153 3.55 -0.81 -27.80
N GLU A 154 4.42 -0.91 -26.79
CA GLU A 154 5.06 -2.14 -26.35
C GLU A 154 4.99 -2.29 -24.83
N SER A 155 5.12 -3.52 -24.34
CA SER A 155 5.30 -3.77 -22.91
C SER A 155 6.77 -4.09 -22.65
N SER A 156 7.40 -3.37 -21.72
CA SER A 156 8.72 -3.74 -21.19
C SER A 156 8.64 -5.11 -20.51
N GLY A 157 9.76 -5.84 -20.54
CA GLY A 157 9.85 -7.21 -20.06
C GLY A 157 10.02 -7.32 -18.55
N THR A 158 10.73 -6.37 -17.92
CA THR A 158 11.11 -6.45 -16.50
C THR A 158 11.16 -5.08 -15.84
N ILE A 159 11.03 -5.07 -14.50
CA ILE A 159 11.19 -3.86 -13.68
C ILE A 159 12.61 -3.29 -13.75
N PHE A 160 13.61 -4.13 -13.96
CA PHE A 160 15.01 -3.72 -14.05
C PHE A 160 15.26 -2.84 -15.27
N GLN A 161 14.64 -3.19 -16.39
CA GLN A 161 14.71 -2.37 -17.60
C GLN A 161 14.09 -0.99 -17.36
N ASP A 162 12.93 -0.92 -16.68
CA ASP A 162 12.32 0.37 -16.35
C ASP A 162 13.18 1.20 -15.39
N MET A 163 13.83 0.56 -14.41
CA MET A 163 14.77 1.26 -13.52
C MET A 163 15.95 1.86 -14.29
N GLU A 164 16.46 1.16 -15.30
CA GLU A 164 17.53 1.64 -16.17
C GLU A 164 17.07 2.79 -17.08
N ASP A 165 15.92 2.61 -17.74
CA ASP A 165 15.34 3.55 -18.71
C ASP A 165 14.93 4.89 -18.07
N GLU A 166 14.65 4.88 -16.76
CA GLU A 166 14.35 6.08 -15.96
C GLU A 166 15.59 6.97 -15.68
N LEU A 167 16.79 6.50 -16.04
CA LEU A 167 18.00 7.33 -16.03
C LEU A 167 18.42 7.70 -17.45
N SER A 168 18.56 9.02 -17.69
CA SER A 168 19.08 9.49 -18.97
C SER A 168 20.52 8.99 -19.20
N PRO A 169 20.95 8.80 -20.47
CA PRO A 169 22.34 8.44 -20.79
C PRO A 169 23.37 9.40 -20.18
N ARG A 170 23.02 10.68 -20.05
CA ARG A 170 23.86 11.69 -19.38
C ARG A 170 23.99 11.44 -17.87
N SER A 171 22.91 11.01 -17.22
CA SER A 171 22.92 10.65 -15.79
C SER A 171 23.79 9.43 -15.55
N HIS A 172 23.61 8.37 -16.36
CA HIS A 172 24.45 7.16 -16.33
C HIS A 172 25.94 7.51 -16.41
N ARG A 173 26.33 8.30 -17.43
CA ARG A 173 27.72 8.74 -17.61
C ARG A 173 28.27 9.48 -16.40
N ARG A 174 27.52 10.46 -15.87
CA ARG A 174 27.94 11.26 -14.71
C ARG A 174 28.11 10.44 -13.45
N LEU A 175 27.23 9.46 -13.20
CA LEU A 175 27.35 8.59 -12.04
C LEU A 175 28.59 7.70 -12.13
N ALA A 176 28.87 7.13 -13.30
CA ALA A 176 30.07 6.34 -13.55
C ALA A 176 31.35 7.19 -13.42
N GLU A 177 31.39 8.38 -14.02
CA GLU A 177 32.51 9.32 -13.91
C GLU A 177 32.77 9.73 -12.46
N GLY A 178 31.71 10.05 -11.71
CA GLY A 178 31.85 10.47 -10.32
C GLY A 178 32.32 9.37 -9.40
N GLU A 179 31.89 8.13 -9.63
CA GLU A 179 32.40 6.97 -8.89
C GLU A 179 33.87 6.70 -9.17
N ALA A 180 34.25 6.66 -10.44
CA ALA A 180 35.63 6.41 -10.85
C ALA A 180 36.57 7.52 -10.34
N ALA A 181 36.12 8.78 -10.34
CA ALA A 181 36.88 9.90 -9.79
C ALA A 181 37.06 9.78 -8.26
N ARG A 182 36.01 9.40 -7.51
CA ARG A 182 36.12 9.18 -6.06
C ARG A 182 37.07 8.03 -5.71
N ALA A 183 37.03 6.94 -6.47
CA ALA A 183 37.95 5.82 -6.28
C ALA A 183 39.41 6.25 -6.49
N ARG A 184 39.70 6.97 -7.59
CA ARG A 184 41.04 7.50 -7.88
C ARG A 184 41.56 8.47 -6.83
N ILE A 185 40.74 9.41 -6.38
CA ILE A 185 41.10 10.35 -5.30
C ILE A 185 41.46 9.58 -4.02
N THR A 186 40.67 8.56 -3.67
CA THR A 186 40.91 7.74 -2.48
C THR A 186 42.22 6.95 -2.58
N GLN A 187 42.59 6.52 -3.78
CA GLN A 187 43.83 5.79 -4.07
C GLN A 187 45.05 6.70 -4.28
N GLY A 188 44.91 8.04 -4.17
CA GLY A 188 45.99 8.99 -4.45
C GLY A 188 46.36 9.12 -5.93
N GLN A 189 45.53 8.59 -6.84
CA GLN A 189 45.73 8.59 -8.30
C GLN A 189 44.88 9.67 -8.98
N GLU A 190 44.76 10.84 -8.37
CA GLU A 190 43.90 11.93 -8.84
C GLU A 190 44.29 12.41 -10.25
N LYS A 191 43.32 12.44 -11.17
CA LYS A 191 43.47 13.03 -12.52
C LYS A 191 42.89 14.44 -12.58
N LEU A 192 43.29 15.17 -13.63
CA LEU A 192 42.66 16.45 -13.99
C LEU A 192 41.13 16.25 -14.12
N ASN A 193 40.36 17.12 -13.46
CA ASN A 193 38.89 17.08 -13.33
C ASN A 193 38.29 16.07 -12.34
N ASP A 194 39.07 15.24 -11.65
CA ASP A 194 38.51 14.27 -10.69
C ASP A 194 37.78 14.97 -9.53
N LYS A 195 38.28 16.09 -9.04
CA LYS A 195 37.57 16.93 -8.05
C LYS A 195 36.19 17.38 -8.53
N TYR A 196 36.07 17.79 -9.81
CA TYR A 196 34.79 18.19 -10.40
C TYR A 196 33.88 16.98 -10.57
N ASN A 197 34.38 15.87 -11.13
CA ASN A 197 33.57 14.67 -11.38
C ASN A 197 33.11 14.01 -10.08
N ALA A 198 33.93 14.02 -9.03
CA ALA A 198 33.61 13.44 -7.73
C ALA A 198 32.34 14.03 -7.07
N GLN A 199 31.90 15.21 -7.51
CA GLN A 199 30.65 15.84 -7.08
C GLN A 199 29.40 15.08 -7.57
N PHE A 200 29.50 14.33 -8.67
CA PHE A 200 28.39 13.54 -9.21
C PHE A 200 28.18 12.30 -8.36
N LYS A 201 27.37 12.44 -7.32
CA LYS A 201 26.98 11.36 -6.41
C LYS A 201 25.59 10.84 -6.78
N PRO A 202 25.32 9.55 -6.57
CA PRO A 202 23.98 9.02 -6.76
C PRO A 202 22.99 9.75 -5.85
N HIS A 203 21.82 10.03 -6.41
CA HIS A 203 20.65 10.31 -5.60
C HIS A 203 20.21 9.05 -4.84
N VAL A 204 19.26 9.23 -3.94
CA VAL A 204 18.90 8.23 -2.92
C VAL A 204 18.05 7.10 -3.46
N ASP A 205 17.40 7.39 -4.58
CA ASP A 205 16.64 6.51 -5.43
C ASP A 205 17.53 5.92 -6.53
N GLN A 206 18.81 6.29 -6.61
CA GLN A 206 19.73 5.76 -7.62
C GLN A 206 20.64 4.71 -7.01
N VAL A 207 20.58 3.51 -7.58
CA VAL A 207 21.31 2.34 -7.07
C VAL A 207 22.01 1.62 -8.20
N LYS A 208 23.11 0.93 -7.88
CA LYS A 208 23.67 -0.05 -8.78
C LYS A 208 22.85 -1.33 -8.71
N ILE A 209 22.44 -1.80 -9.86
CA ILE A 209 21.69 -3.03 -10.03
C ILE A 209 22.58 -3.95 -10.84
N THR A 210 22.80 -5.16 -10.33
CA THR A 210 23.43 -6.23 -11.09
C THR A 210 22.32 -7.10 -11.66
N ASN A 211 22.26 -7.20 -12.98
CA ASN A 211 21.39 -8.16 -13.64
C ASN A 211 21.96 -9.55 -13.40
N ASN A 212 21.20 -10.41 -12.72
CA ASN A 212 21.66 -11.76 -12.38
C ASN A 212 21.89 -12.64 -13.61
N ASP A 213 21.18 -12.37 -14.71
CA ASP A 213 21.25 -13.19 -15.92
C ASP A 213 22.50 -12.84 -16.74
N THR A 214 22.83 -11.55 -16.85
CA THR A 214 23.95 -11.06 -17.67
C THR A 214 25.21 -10.78 -16.87
N GLY A 215 25.11 -10.66 -15.54
CA GLY A 215 26.19 -10.18 -14.67
C GLY A 215 26.49 -8.68 -14.83
N GLU A 216 25.81 -8.00 -15.77
CA GLU A 216 26.04 -6.59 -16.04
C GLU A 216 25.51 -5.73 -14.89
N THR A 217 26.34 -4.76 -14.48
CA THR A 217 25.97 -3.80 -13.43
C THR A 217 25.72 -2.44 -14.05
N PHE A 218 24.51 -1.93 -13.86
CA PHE A 218 24.09 -0.62 -14.35
C PHE A 218 23.51 0.23 -13.21
N TRP A 219 23.42 1.54 -13.43
CA TRP A 219 22.72 2.42 -12.51
C TRP A 219 21.23 2.40 -12.83
N GLY A 220 20.38 2.18 -11.83
CA GLY A 220 18.93 2.24 -11.97
C GLY A 220 18.32 3.24 -11.00
N LYS A 221 17.14 3.77 -11.36
CA LYS A 221 16.30 4.58 -10.48
C LYS A 221 15.18 3.72 -9.89
N LEU A 222 15.18 3.57 -8.57
CA LEU A 222 14.17 2.83 -7.83
C LEU A 222 12.79 3.54 -7.86
N PRO A 223 11.69 2.81 -8.10
CA PRO A 223 10.33 3.34 -8.03
C PRO A 223 9.78 3.31 -6.60
N GLU A 224 8.87 4.24 -6.29
CA GLU A 224 7.96 4.12 -5.14
C GLU A 224 7.07 2.90 -5.34
N LYS A 225 6.93 2.04 -4.32
CA LYS A 225 6.21 0.78 -4.40
C LYS A 225 5.02 0.75 -3.44
N VAL A 226 3.86 0.40 -3.96
CA VAL A 226 2.65 0.10 -3.19
C VAL A 226 2.32 -1.38 -3.35
N TYR A 227 2.44 -2.12 -2.26
CA TYR A 227 2.12 -3.54 -2.16
C TYR A 227 0.66 -3.69 -1.74
N MET A 228 -0.17 -4.22 -2.63
CA MET A 228 -1.59 -4.46 -2.38
C MET A 228 -1.85 -5.96 -2.26
N PRO A 229 -2.62 -6.39 -1.24
CA PRO A 229 -2.99 -7.79 -1.12
C PRO A 229 -3.90 -8.19 -2.28
N CYS A 230 -3.71 -9.41 -2.77
CA CYS A 230 -4.67 -10.06 -3.66
C CYS A 230 -5.64 -10.89 -2.81
N MET A 231 -6.93 -10.90 -3.18
CA MET A 231 -7.93 -11.68 -2.46
C MET A 231 -7.67 -13.19 -2.63
N GLY A 232 -7.81 -13.96 -1.55
CA GLY A 232 -7.68 -15.42 -1.57
C GLY A 232 -6.69 -15.98 -0.55
N ASP A 233 -6.41 -17.27 -0.71
CA ASP A 233 -5.39 -17.97 0.10
C ASP A 233 -3.99 -17.44 -0.25
N THR A 234 -3.21 -17.09 0.76
CA THR A 234 -1.83 -16.59 0.66
C THR A 234 -0.97 -17.18 1.78
N VAL A 235 0.34 -16.98 1.69
CA VAL A 235 1.31 -17.27 2.74
C VAL A 235 1.99 -15.95 3.13
N ASP A 236 2.11 -15.68 4.42
CA ASP A 236 2.79 -14.48 4.92
C ASP A 236 4.33 -14.64 4.94
N GLY A 237 5.05 -13.60 5.38
CA GLY A 237 6.52 -13.61 5.43
C GLY A 237 7.12 -14.64 6.39
N GLU A 238 6.32 -15.19 7.31
CA GLU A 238 6.73 -16.24 8.25
C GLU A 238 6.41 -17.65 7.72
N GLY A 239 5.86 -17.75 6.50
CA GLY A 239 5.43 -19.02 5.94
C GLY A 239 4.06 -19.49 6.47
N LYS A 240 3.31 -18.64 7.18
CA LYS A 240 2.01 -19.03 7.72
C LYS A 240 0.91 -18.83 6.69
N PRO A 241 0.02 -19.82 6.49
CA PRO A 241 -1.12 -19.66 5.61
C PRO A 241 -2.08 -18.61 6.19
N ARG A 242 -2.56 -17.71 5.34
CA ARG A 242 -3.58 -16.69 5.64
C ARG A 242 -4.58 -16.61 4.51
N PHE A 243 -5.77 -16.10 4.81
CA PHE A 243 -6.75 -15.73 3.79
C PHE A 243 -6.92 -14.22 3.78
N ARG A 244 -6.66 -13.57 2.63
CA ARG A 244 -6.95 -12.15 2.46
C ARG A 244 -8.38 -12.00 1.97
N PHE A 245 -9.24 -11.51 2.86
CA PHE A 245 -10.64 -11.20 2.54
C PHE A 245 -10.75 -9.95 1.68
N PHE A 246 -9.88 -8.97 1.91
CA PHE A 246 -9.88 -7.69 1.22
C PHE A 246 -8.63 -7.57 0.37
N GLY A 247 -8.80 -7.65 -0.93
CA GLY A 247 -7.70 -7.52 -1.87
C GLY A 247 -8.20 -7.36 -3.29
N LEU A 248 -7.25 -7.22 -4.20
CA LEU A 248 -7.53 -7.15 -5.63
C LEU A 248 -7.78 -8.55 -6.21
N ASP A 249 -8.59 -8.62 -7.26
CA ASP A 249 -8.79 -9.84 -8.04
C ASP A 249 -7.60 -10.09 -8.98
N MET A 250 -6.68 -10.95 -8.54
CA MET A 250 -5.46 -11.26 -9.29
C MET A 250 -5.75 -11.96 -10.63
N LEU A 251 -6.80 -12.78 -10.71
CA LEU A 251 -7.13 -13.52 -11.93
C LEU A 251 -7.69 -12.57 -12.99
N ALA A 252 -8.56 -11.64 -12.60
CA ALA A 252 -9.06 -10.60 -13.49
C ALA A 252 -7.91 -9.70 -14.01
N MET A 253 -7.03 -9.25 -13.11
CA MET A 253 -5.85 -8.45 -13.47
C MET A 253 -4.91 -9.18 -14.44
N ASP A 254 -4.59 -10.45 -14.17
CA ASP A 254 -3.76 -11.30 -15.03
C ASP A 254 -4.41 -11.51 -16.41
N GLY A 255 -5.72 -11.78 -16.44
CA GLY A 255 -6.49 -11.91 -17.67
C GLY A 255 -6.47 -10.64 -18.52
N HIS A 256 -6.62 -9.46 -17.89
CA HIS A 256 -6.50 -8.18 -18.59
C HIS A 256 -5.07 -7.96 -19.11
N LEU A 257 -4.05 -8.26 -18.31
CA LEU A 257 -2.64 -8.09 -18.67
C LEU A 257 -2.26 -8.95 -19.88
N LYS A 258 -2.75 -10.20 -19.94
CA LYS A 258 -2.61 -11.09 -21.11
C LYS A 258 -3.23 -10.49 -22.37
N LYS A 259 -4.44 -9.92 -22.28
CA LYS A 259 -5.10 -9.22 -23.41
C LYS A 259 -4.29 -8.01 -23.89
N VAL A 260 -3.69 -7.24 -22.98
CA VAL A 260 -2.83 -6.09 -23.34
C VAL A 260 -1.57 -6.56 -24.07
N LYS A 261 -0.91 -7.62 -23.57
CA LYS A 261 0.25 -8.23 -24.23
C LYS A 261 -0.10 -8.80 -25.60
N GLU A 262 -1.22 -9.50 -25.73
CA GLU A 262 -1.69 -10.03 -27.00
C GLU A 262 -1.95 -8.92 -28.03
N LYS A 263 -2.66 -7.85 -27.65
CA LYS A 263 -2.88 -6.68 -28.53
C LYS A 263 -1.57 -6.03 -28.97
N THR A 264 -0.58 -6.02 -28.08
CA THR A 264 0.76 -5.49 -28.36
C THR A 264 1.49 -6.34 -29.39
N THR A 265 1.51 -7.66 -29.21
CA THR A 265 2.11 -8.63 -30.15
C THR A 265 1.46 -8.57 -31.53
N LEU A 266 0.13 -8.43 -31.58
CA LEU A 266 -0.64 -8.29 -32.82
C LEU A 266 -0.50 -6.92 -33.49
N GLY A 267 0.25 -5.98 -32.91
CA GLY A 267 0.41 -4.62 -33.43
C GLY A 267 -0.88 -3.77 -33.38
N LYS A 268 -1.88 -4.22 -32.61
CA LYS A 268 -3.17 -3.53 -32.42
C LYS A 268 -3.15 -2.52 -31.28
N ALA A 269 -2.10 -2.53 -30.46
CA ALA A 269 -1.93 -1.61 -29.34
C ALA A 269 -1.13 -0.38 -29.75
N TYR A 270 -1.61 0.81 -29.38
CA TYR A 270 -0.88 2.06 -29.57
C TYR A 270 -0.60 2.73 -28.22
N TYR A 271 0.50 3.46 -28.17
CA TYR A 271 0.88 4.32 -27.06
C TYR A 271 0.66 5.78 -27.42
N ARG A 272 0.10 6.54 -26.48
CA ARG A 272 0.02 8.00 -26.54
C ARG A 272 0.15 8.56 -25.13
N LEU A 273 1.09 9.48 -24.93
CA LEU A 273 1.33 10.03 -23.59
C LEU A 273 0.12 10.83 -23.11
N ALA A 274 -0.41 11.75 -23.94
CA ALA A 274 -1.65 12.47 -23.63
C ALA A 274 -2.89 11.65 -24.02
N ASP A 275 -3.02 10.47 -23.41
CA ASP A 275 -4.19 9.60 -23.47
C ASP A 275 -4.45 9.04 -22.06
N PRO A 276 -5.68 9.13 -21.54
CA PRO A 276 -6.00 8.65 -20.21
C PRO A 276 -5.93 7.12 -20.07
N TRP A 277 -5.96 6.37 -21.17
CA TRP A 277 -6.02 4.90 -21.21
C TRP A 277 -4.79 4.26 -21.87
N ASN A 278 -4.20 4.92 -22.88
CA ASN A 278 -3.08 4.36 -23.67
C ASN A 278 -1.71 4.96 -23.32
N SER A 279 -1.57 5.44 -22.08
CA SER A 279 -0.30 5.78 -21.43
C SER A 279 0.12 4.69 -20.44
N CYS A 280 1.35 4.72 -19.93
CA CYS A 280 1.84 3.79 -18.90
C CYS A 280 0.92 3.76 -17.68
N ALA A 281 0.66 4.93 -17.10
CA ALA A 281 -0.24 5.10 -15.97
C ALA A 281 -1.70 4.78 -16.31
N GLY A 282 -2.14 5.05 -17.54
CA GLY A 282 -3.47 4.65 -18.02
C GLY A 282 -3.68 3.13 -17.99
N LYS A 283 -2.70 2.36 -18.52
CA LYS A 283 -2.77 0.89 -18.54
C LYS A 283 -2.67 0.26 -17.15
N VAL A 284 -1.82 0.80 -16.28
CA VAL A 284 -1.77 0.37 -14.88
C VAL A 284 -3.11 0.63 -14.19
N LYS A 285 -3.67 1.83 -14.36
CA LYS A 285 -4.98 2.19 -13.80
C LYS A 285 -6.09 1.26 -14.30
N GLU A 286 -6.16 1.00 -15.61
CA GLU A 286 -7.14 0.09 -16.22
C GLU A 286 -7.04 -1.31 -15.61
N ASN A 287 -5.81 -1.84 -15.47
CA ASN A 287 -5.60 -3.15 -14.86
C ASN A 287 -6.03 -3.18 -13.37
N LEU A 288 -5.72 -2.13 -12.60
CA LEU A 288 -6.18 -2.03 -11.20
C LEU A 288 -7.71 -1.95 -11.07
N MET A 289 -8.37 -1.28 -12.01
CA MET A 289 -9.84 -1.24 -12.08
C MET A 289 -10.43 -2.63 -12.33
N GLU A 290 -9.82 -3.42 -13.20
CA GLU A 290 -10.20 -4.84 -13.42
C GLU A 290 -10.01 -5.68 -12.15
N GLY A 291 -8.99 -5.37 -11.35
CA GLY A 291 -8.79 -5.95 -10.03
C GLY A 291 -9.79 -5.47 -8.95
N GLY A 292 -10.67 -4.52 -9.26
CA GLY A 292 -11.68 -4.01 -8.34
C GLY A 292 -11.17 -2.98 -7.34
N ILE A 293 -10.09 -2.25 -7.64
CA ILE A 293 -9.52 -1.21 -6.75
C ILE A 293 -10.54 -0.16 -6.30
N GLU A 294 -11.55 0.11 -7.13
CA GLU A 294 -12.62 1.09 -6.88
C GLU A 294 -13.52 0.75 -5.69
N ARG A 295 -13.47 -0.50 -5.20
CA ARG A 295 -14.12 -0.92 -3.95
C ARG A 295 -13.44 -0.33 -2.70
N PHE A 296 -12.21 0.16 -2.84
CA PHE A 296 -11.36 0.57 -1.73
C PHE A 296 -10.92 2.03 -1.81
N ALA A 297 -10.85 2.60 -3.02
CA ALA A 297 -10.52 4.01 -3.21
C ALA A 297 -11.19 4.59 -4.46
N PRO A 298 -11.59 5.88 -4.44
CA PRO A 298 -12.13 6.53 -5.60
C PRO A 298 -11.07 6.67 -6.70
N VAL A 299 -11.34 6.06 -7.86
CA VAL A 299 -10.49 6.15 -9.04
C VAL A 299 -11.03 7.25 -9.96
N LYS A 300 -10.30 8.37 -10.09
CA LYS A 300 -10.71 9.48 -10.95
C LYS A 300 -10.63 9.09 -12.43
N THR A 301 -11.73 9.31 -13.16
CA THR A 301 -11.71 9.27 -14.64
C THR A 301 -11.05 10.52 -15.17
N ASN A 302 -9.95 10.34 -15.92
CA ASN A 302 -9.23 11.44 -16.53
C ASN A 302 -9.70 11.61 -17.97
N LEU A 303 -9.91 12.85 -18.40
CA LEU A 303 -10.37 13.15 -19.76
C LEU A 303 -9.22 13.19 -20.77
N VAL A 304 -8.01 13.54 -20.33
CA VAL A 304 -6.89 13.89 -21.24
C VAL A 304 -5.65 13.05 -20.98
N TYR A 305 -5.28 12.85 -19.71
CA TYR A 305 -4.05 12.17 -19.36
C TYR A 305 -4.14 11.64 -17.94
N THR A 306 -3.65 10.41 -17.73
CA THR A 306 -3.51 9.82 -16.41
C THR A 306 -2.08 9.99 -15.93
N LYS A 307 -1.89 10.69 -14.80
CA LYS A 307 -0.55 10.89 -14.22
C LYS A 307 -0.15 9.69 -13.36
N PRO A 308 1.12 9.25 -13.37
CA PRO A 308 1.63 8.28 -12.41
C PRO A 308 1.30 8.64 -10.95
N ASN A 309 1.39 9.93 -10.59
CA ASN A 309 1.09 10.39 -9.23
C ASN A 309 -0.39 10.19 -8.84
N GLU A 310 -1.31 10.14 -9.79
CA GLU A 310 -2.74 9.89 -9.51
C GLU A 310 -2.97 8.40 -9.26
N VAL A 311 -2.32 7.54 -10.04
CA VAL A 311 -2.30 6.09 -9.81
C VAL A 311 -1.70 5.78 -8.44
N TYR A 312 -0.58 6.41 -8.09
CA TYR A 312 0.04 6.27 -6.77
C TYR A 312 -0.93 6.61 -5.62
N ARG A 313 -1.66 7.72 -5.73
CA ARG A 313 -2.63 8.14 -4.71
C ARG A 313 -3.78 7.14 -4.57
N ALA A 314 -4.36 6.71 -5.70
CA ALA A 314 -5.45 5.74 -5.68
C ALA A 314 -4.98 4.39 -5.10
N ALA A 315 -3.82 3.89 -5.54
CA ALA A 315 -3.24 2.65 -5.03
C ALA A 315 -2.90 2.74 -3.54
N SER A 316 -2.31 3.86 -3.09
CA SER A 316 -1.99 4.08 -1.68
C SER A 316 -3.22 4.12 -0.78
N GLU A 317 -4.28 4.80 -1.22
CA GLU A 317 -5.53 4.87 -0.48
C GLU A 317 -6.20 3.49 -0.41
N ALA A 318 -6.28 2.80 -1.54
CA ALA A 318 -6.85 1.45 -1.62
C ALA A 318 -6.07 0.46 -0.74
N GLN A 319 -4.74 0.47 -0.84
CA GLN A 319 -3.84 -0.33 -0.01
C GLN A 319 -4.08 -0.06 1.47
N HIS A 320 -4.15 1.21 1.88
CA HIS A 320 -4.40 1.57 3.27
C HIS A 320 -5.73 0.99 3.77
N GLN A 321 -6.77 1.08 2.95
CA GLN A 321 -8.09 0.56 3.30
C GLN A 321 -8.12 -0.98 3.35
N MET A 322 -7.46 -1.66 2.40
CA MET A 322 -7.34 -3.12 2.42
C MET A 322 -6.58 -3.61 3.66
N ASP A 323 -5.46 -2.97 4.00
CA ASP A 323 -4.67 -3.33 5.18
C ASP A 323 -5.43 -3.10 6.48
N LYS A 324 -6.18 -1.99 6.56
CA LYS A 324 -7.07 -1.72 7.69
C LYS A 324 -8.12 -2.81 7.84
N LEU A 325 -8.83 -3.15 6.77
CA LEU A 325 -9.90 -4.14 6.79
C LEU A 325 -9.37 -5.56 7.09
N ASN A 326 -8.26 -5.98 6.48
CA ASN A 326 -7.63 -7.26 6.78
C ASN A 326 -7.09 -7.30 8.22
N GLY A 327 -6.50 -6.22 8.73
CA GLY A 327 -6.06 -6.14 10.13
C GLY A 327 -7.22 -6.34 11.11
N MET A 328 -8.40 -5.79 10.79
CA MET A 328 -9.60 -6.02 11.60
C MET A 328 -10.10 -7.46 11.54
N VAL A 329 -9.89 -8.17 10.42
CA VAL A 329 -10.18 -9.61 10.35
C VAL A 329 -9.17 -10.42 11.16
N ASP A 330 -7.88 -10.11 11.02
CA ASP A 330 -6.81 -10.77 11.78
C ASP A 330 -7.06 -10.63 13.30
N ASP A 331 -7.44 -9.43 13.77
CA ASP A 331 -7.82 -9.18 15.18
C ASP A 331 -9.00 -10.05 15.65
N LEU A 332 -10.00 -10.27 14.77
CA LEU A 332 -11.16 -11.10 15.06
C LEU A 332 -10.80 -12.59 15.12
N GLU A 333 -9.94 -13.06 14.22
CA GLU A 333 -9.45 -14.44 14.23
C GLU A 333 -8.63 -14.73 15.48
N ASP A 334 -7.72 -13.82 15.86
CA ASP A 334 -6.93 -13.93 17.08
C ASP A 334 -7.80 -13.98 18.34
N TYR A 335 -8.82 -13.11 18.41
CA TYR A 335 -9.81 -13.13 19.50
C TYR A 335 -10.55 -14.47 19.56
N TYR A 336 -11.04 -14.97 18.42
CA TYR A 336 -11.73 -16.26 18.35
C TYR A 336 -10.84 -17.41 18.81
N HIS A 337 -9.58 -17.43 18.39
CA HIS A 337 -8.60 -18.44 18.82
C HIS A 337 -8.32 -18.39 20.32
N LEU A 338 -8.21 -17.18 20.90
CA LEU A 338 -8.06 -16.99 22.34
C LEU A 338 -9.26 -17.55 23.10
N CYS A 339 -10.49 -17.21 22.67
CA CYS A 339 -11.72 -17.71 23.27
C CYS A 339 -11.82 -19.23 23.22
N ARG A 340 -11.42 -19.84 22.10
CA ARG A 340 -11.43 -21.30 21.94
C ARG A 340 -10.43 -22.02 22.83
N LYS A 341 -9.21 -21.47 22.99
CA LYS A 341 -8.14 -22.09 23.79
C LYS A 341 -8.38 -21.94 25.29
N SER A 342 -9.09 -20.91 25.73
CA SER A 342 -9.34 -20.68 27.14
C SER A 342 -10.71 -20.02 27.38
N PRO A 343 -11.81 -20.79 27.30
CA PRO A 343 -13.16 -20.27 27.54
C PRO A 343 -13.28 -19.58 28.91
N GLN A 344 -12.55 -20.09 29.91
CA GLN A 344 -12.52 -19.57 31.27
C GLN A 344 -11.80 -18.20 31.36
N LEU A 345 -10.76 -17.95 30.55
CA LEU A 345 -10.08 -16.64 30.52
C LEU A 345 -10.98 -15.54 29.92
N VAL A 346 -11.95 -15.90 29.07
CA VAL A 346 -12.96 -14.95 28.54
C VAL A 346 -14.02 -14.63 29.59
N ALA A 347 -14.43 -15.62 30.39
CA ALA A 347 -15.33 -15.42 31.52
C ALA A 347 -14.71 -14.55 32.64
N PHE A 348 -13.38 -14.60 32.81
CA PHE A 348 -12.64 -13.84 33.83
C PHE A 348 -11.97 -12.56 33.33
N SER A 349 -11.89 -12.31 32.01
CA SER A 349 -11.41 -11.05 31.47
C SER A 349 -12.50 -9.97 31.59
N ARG A 350 -12.67 -9.50 32.82
CA ARG A 350 -12.82 -8.06 33.08
C ARG A 350 -11.52 -7.36 32.66
N ILE A 351 -11.14 -7.45 31.39
CA ILE A 351 -10.17 -6.55 30.77
C ILE A 351 -10.97 -5.28 30.50
N PRO A 352 -10.79 -4.18 31.26
CA PRO A 352 -11.63 -2.99 31.13
C PRO A 352 -11.49 -2.30 29.76
N SER A 353 -10.53 -2.72 28.92
CA SER A 353 -10.27 -2.17 27.60
C SER A 353 -10.95 -2.92 26.44
N LEU A 354 -11.60 -4.05 26.68
CA LEU A 354 -12.39 -4.82 25.70
C LEU A 354 -13.67 -5.38 26.36
N SER A 355 -14.45 -4.49 26.99
CA SER A 355 -15.84 -4.82 27.33
C SER A 355 -16.61 -5.23 26.06
N GLY A 356 -17.67 -6.03 26.21
CA GLY A 356 -18.56 -6.40 25.11
C GLY A 356 -18.98 -5.22 24.23
N ASP A 357 -19.06 -4.01 24.80
CA ASP A 357 -19.31 -2.76 24.10
C ASP A 357 -18.19 -2.36 23.12
N ARG A 358 -16.91 -2.57 23.43
CA ARG A 358 -15.80 -2.24 22.50
C ARG A 358 -15.65 -3.26 21.39
N PHE A 359 -15.91 -4.54 21.66
CA PHE A 359 -16.02 -5.55 20.61
C PHE A 359 -17.24 -5.23 19.72
N GLN A 360 -18.41 -4.96 20.31
CA GLN A 360 -19.60 -4.51 19.57
C GLN A 360 -19.34 -3.22 18.79
N GLN A 361 -18.61 -2.24 19.35
CA GLN A 361 -18.25 -1.00 18.65
C GLN A 361 -17.20 -1.23 17.56
N ALA A 362 -16.22 -2.11 17.76
CA ALA A 362 -15.23 -2.45 16.75
C ALA A 362 -15.88 -3.21 15.59
N VAL A 363 -16.79 -4.13 15.90
CA VAL A 363 -17.61 -4.88 14.94
C VAL A 363 -18.61 -3.94 14.25
N GLN A 364 -19.33 -3.08 14.96
CA GLN A 364 -20.22 -2.05 14.39
C GLN A 364 -19.44 -1.08 13.48
N LYS A 365 -18.27 -0.62 13.92
CA LYS A 365 -17.42 0.29 13.16
C LYS A 365 -16.85 -0.39 11.93
N TYR A 366 -16.39 -1.63 12.06
CA TYR A 366 -16.00 -2.50 10.93
C TYR A 366 -17.11 -2.59 9.90
N PHE A 367 -18.34 -2.86 10.35
CA PHE A 367 -19.49 -3.02 9.47
C PHE A 367 -19.98 -1.71 8.86
N LEU A 368 -19.95 -0.60 9.59
CA LEU A 368 -20.27 0.73 9.07
C LEU A 368 -19.25 1.15 8.00
N GLU A 369 -17.96 0.90 8.24
CA GLU A 369 -16.90 1.20 7.27
C GLU A 369 -16.95 0.24 6.06
N PHE A 370 -17.32 -1.03 6.26
CA PHE A 370 -17.52 -2.02 5.19
C PHE A 370 -18.73 -1.69 4.29
N THR A 371 -19.88 -1.33 4.89
CA THR A 371 -21.10 -0.95 4.16
C THR A 371 -20.94 0.38 3.43
N GLN A 372 -20.19 1.33 4.00
CA GLN A 372 -19.82 2.58 3.31
C GLN A 372 -18.82 2.34 2.16
N ALA A 373 -17.89 1.39 2.29
CA ALA A 373 -16.94 1.05 1.24
C ALA A 373 -17.55 0.24 0.09
N SER A 374 -18.61 -0.53 0.34
CA SER A 374 -19.24 -1.38 -0.68
C SER A 374 -20.78 -1.30 -0.65
N PRO A 375 -21.37 -0.24 -1.24
CA PRO A 375 -22.82 0.02 -1.18
C PRO A 375 -23.71 -1.07 -1.80
N LYS A 376 -23.15 -1.98 -2.60
CA LYS A 376 -23.90 -3.04 -3.31
C LYS A 376 -24.22 -4.27 -2.45
N LEU A 377 -23.80 -4.32 -1.19
CA LEU A 377 -23.97 -5.47 -0.27
C LEU A 377 -25.14 -5.30 0.73
N HIS A 378 -26.28 -4.80 0.27
CA HIS A 378 -27.46 -4.50 1.12
C HIS A 378 -27.99 -5.69 1.94
N PHE A 379 -27.84 -6.94 1.46
CA PHE A 379 -28.31 -8.14 2.18
C PHE A 379 -27.53 -8.43 3.47
N VAL A 380 -26.24 -8.10 3.50
CA VAL A 380 -25.39 -8.25 4.69
C VAL A 380 -25.85 -7.27 5.78
N ASP A 381 -26.17 -6.04 5.39
CA ASP A 381 -26.67 -5.01 6.30
C ASP A 381 -27.99 -5.42 6.99
N ASP A 382 -28.91 -6.08 6.28
CA ASP A 382 -30.18 -6.55 6.85
C ASP A 382 -30.03 -7.74 7.81
N VAL A 383 -29.16 -8.71 7.49
CA VAL A 383 -28.82 -9.83 8.37
C VAL A 383 -28.18 -9.32 9.66
N PHE A 384 -27.27 -8.34 9.57
CA PHE A 384 -26.57 -7.83 10.74
C PHE A 384 -27.38 -6.83 11.55
N LYS A 385 -28.26 -6.01 10.95
CA LYS A 385 -29.29 -5.24 11.69
C LYS A 385 -30.20 -6.16 12.49
N ALA A 386 -30.52 -7.34 11.95
CA ALA A 386 -31.28 -8.34 12.69
C ALA A 386 -30.48 -8.93 13.86
N ILE A 387 -29.16 -9.20 13.71
CA ILE A 387 -28.26 -9.60 14.81
C ILE A 387 -28.14 -8.50 15.88
N HIS A 388 -28.02 -7.24 15.46
CA HIS A 388 -27.92 -6.06 16.32
C HIS A 388 -29.16 -5.89 17.20
N ARG A 389 -30.35 -5.91 16.61
CA ARG A 389 -31.64 -5.85 17.35
C ARG A 389 -31.83 -7.02 18.32
N LEU A 390 -31.20 -8.16 18.02
CA LEU A 390 -31.15 -9.36 18.85
C LEU A 390 -30.25 -9.16 20.08
N MET A 391 -29.11 -8.50 19.90
CA MET A 391 -28.14 -8.22 20.96
C MET A 391 -28.54 -7.04 21.87
N GLU A 392 -29.25 -6.04 21.34
CA GLU A 392 -29.74 -4.88 22.10
C GLU A 392 -30.98 -5.19 22.96
N SER A 393 -31.74 -6.23 22.63
CA SER A 393 -32.86 -6.63 23.48
C SER A 393 -32.33 -7.26 24.76
N HIS A 394 -32.46 -6.56 25.90
CA HIS A 394 -32.26 -7.07 27.27
C HIS A 394 -33.23 -8.21 27.66
N THR A 395 -33.63 -9.05 26.70
CA THR A 395 -34.42 -10.24 26.94
C THR A 395 -33.52 -11.39 27.35
N THR A 396 -34.00 -12.20 28.31
CA THR A 396 -33.34 -13.40 28.81
C THR A 396 -32.81 -14.28 27.67
N VAL A 397 -31.65 -14.91 27.87
CA VAL A 397 -30.95 -15.73 26.87
C VAL A 397 -31.88 -16.78 26.19
N ASN A 398 -32.90 -17.25 26.92
CA ASN A 398 -33.96 -18.14 26.40
C ASN A 398 -34.79 -17.54 25.24
N ALA A 399 -34.96 -16.22 25.18
CA ALA A 399 -35.64 -15.52 24.10
C ALA A 399 -34.74 -15.23 22.88
N LEU A 400 -33.41 -15.28 23.06
CA LEU A 400 -32.44 -15.09 21.96
C LEU A 400 -32.24 -16.37 21.14
N ILE A 401 -32.25 -17.55 21.75
CA ILE A 401 -31.99 -18.84 21.07
C ILE A 401 -32.90 -19.07 19.85
N PRO A 402 -34.23 -18.87 19.91
CA PRO A 402 -35.10 -19.06 18.74
C PRO A 402 -34.81 -18.06 17.61
N LYS A 403 -34.43 -16.83 17.96
CA LYS A 403 -34.13 -15.75 17.01
C LYS A 403 -32.76 -15.97 16.32
N VAL A 404 -31.73 -16.40 17.06
CA VAL A 404 -30.43 -16.82 16.51
C VAL A 404 -30.59 -18.04 15.60
N LYS A 405 -31.35 -19.06 16.02
CA LYS A 405 -31.69 -20.21 15.16
C LYS A 405 -32.39 -19.78 13.87
N ARG A 406 -33.36 -18.87 13.95
CA ARG A 406 -34.06 -18.34 12.77
C ARG A 406 -33.12 -17.59 11.84
N LEU A 407 -32.13 -16.87 12.38
CA LEU A 407 -31.14 -16.14 11.61
C LEU A 407 -30.11 -17.06 10.94
N VAL A 408 -29.67 -18.12 11.63
CA VAL A 408 -28.87 -19.22 11.04
C VAL A 408 -29.64 -19.90 9.90
N ILE A 409 -30.94 -20.16 10.09
CA ILE A 409 -31.80 -20.71 9.04
C ILE A 409 -31.97 -19.74 7.86
N LEU A 410 -32.10 -18.43 8.12
CA LEU A 410 -32.19 -17.42 7.05
C LEU A 410 -30.87 -17.27 6.29
N LEU A 411 -29.72 -17.38 6.95
CA LEU A 411 -28.40 -17.42 6.33
C LEU A 411 -28.20 -18.68 5.48
N ASP A 412 -28.69 -19.82 5.95
CA ASP A 412 -28.65 -21.10 5.23
C ASP A 412 -29.64 -21.13 4.04
N LYS A 413 -30.80 -20.47 4.20
CA LYS A 413 -31.73 -20.18 3.09
C LYS A 413 -31.13 -19.17 2.10
N GLY A 414 -30.39 -18.17 2.58
CA GLY A 414 -29.61 -17.24 1.76
C GLY A 414 -28.60 -18.00 0.90
N LYS A 415 -27.81 -18.91 1.48
CA LYS A 415 -26.91 -19.81 0.72
C LYS A 415 -27.63 -20.53 -0.42
N SER A 416 -28.89 -20.95 -0.22
CA SER A 416 -29.68 -21.64 -1.25
C SER A 416 -30.31 -20.71 -2.29
N TYR A 417 -30.52 -19.43 -1.99
CA TYR A 417 -30.89 -18.41 -2.98
C TYR A 417 -29.69 -17.98 -3.84
N TRP A 418 -28.53 -17.78 -3.23
CA TRP A 418 -27.28 -17.47 -3.96
C TRP A 418 -26.83 -18.62 -4.86
N LEU A 419 -27.15 -19.88 -4.53
CA LEU A 419 -26.91 -21.02 -5.42
C LEU A 419 -27.84 -21.06 -6.66
N LYS A 420 -28.93 -20.28 -6.67
CA LYS A 420 -29.92 -20.26 -7.77
C LYS A 420 -29.78 -19.06 -8.71
N GLU A 421 -29.27 -17.93 -8.24
CA GLU A 421 -28.97 -16.74 -9.06
C GLU A 421 -27.47 -16.48 -9.02
N GLU A 422 -26.78 -16.82 -10.11
CA GLU A 422 -25.34 -16.67 -10.39
C GLU A 422 -24.38 -17.10 -9.26
N THR A 423 -23.53 -18.10 -9.56
CA THR A 423 -22.57 -18.72 -8.64
C THR A 423 -21.91 -17.70 -7.69
N PRO A 424 -22.14 -17.80 -6.36
CA PRO A 424 -21.57 -16.88 -5.41
C PRO A 424 -20.05 -17.06 -5.45
N ASP A 425 -19.31 -15.95 -5.49
CA ASP A 425 -17.85 -16.02 -5.39
C ASP A 425 -17.45 -16.75 -4.10
N VAL A 426 -16.30 -17.43 -4.14
CA VAL A 426 -15.79 -18.26 -3.04
C VAL A 426 -15.68 -17.45 -1.74
N THR A 427 -15.48 -16.12 -1.86
CA THR A 427 -15.37 -15.17 -0.76
C THR A 427 -16.70 -15.02 -0.01
N GLY A 428 -17.82 -14.84 -0.72
CA GLY A 428 -19.16 -14.76 -0.13
C GLY A 428 -19.55 -16.05 0.59
N GLN A 429 -19.23 -17.21 0.01
CA GLN A 429 -19.48 -18.51 0.66
C GLN A 429 -18.67 -18.69 1.94
N ARG A 430 -17.39 -18.30 1.94
CA ARG A 430 -16.50 -18.38 3.11
C ARG A 430 -16.90 -17.38 4.20
N LEU A 431 -17.25 -16.14 3.86
CA LEU A 431 -17.79 -15.14 4.80
C LEU A 431 -19.08 -15.64 5.45
N MET A 432 -20.00 -16.22 4.67
CA MET A 432 -21.23 -16.80 5.18
C MET A 432 -20.97 -18.02 6.07
N ALA A 433 -20.01 -18.87 5.70
CA ALA A 433 -19.60 -20.01 6.52
C ALA A 433 -18.97 -19.55 7.85
N PHE A 434 -18.11 -18.54 7.83
CA PHE A 434 -17.49 -17.93 9.00
C PHE A 434 -18.55 -17.29 9.91
N ALA A 435 -19.43 -16.43 9.37
CA ALA A 435 -20.53 -15.84 10.12
C ALA A 435 -21.44 -16.90 10.75
N THR A 436 -21.75 -17.97 10.01
CA THR A 436 -22.52 -19.11 10.53
C THR A 436 -21.78 -19.84 11.66
N ALA A 437 -20.46 -20.03 11.55
CA ALA A 437 -19.66 -20.67 12.58
C ALA A 437 -19.60 -19.81 13.86
N CYS A 438 -19.39 -18.50 13.73
CA CYS A 438 -19.43 -17.56 14.85
C CYS A 438 -20.80 -17.59 15.57
N LEU A 439 -21.90 -17.59 14.81
CA LEU A 439 -23.25 -17.66 15.37
C LEU A 439 -23.53 -18.99 16.08
N LYS A 440 -23.10 -20.12 15.51
CA LYS A 440 -23.22 -21.45 16.15
C LYS A 440 -22.40 -21.53 17.44
N HIS A 441 -21.22 -20.93 17.47
CA HIS A 441 -20.39 -20.89 18.67
C HIS A 441 -21.03 -20.00 19.75
N ALA A 442 -21.51 -18.82 19.38
CA ALA A 442 -22.25 -17.94 20.28
C ALA A 442 -23.50 -18.63 20.86
N GLU A 443 -24.25 -19.40 20.05
CA GLU A 443 -25.38 -20.21 20.54
C GLU A 443 -24.93 -21.25 21.57
N LYS A 444 -23.80 -21.92 21.33
CA LYS A 444 -23.24 -22.92 22.27
C LYS A 444 -22.81 -22.27 23.58
N ASP A 445 -22.09 -21.15 23.53
CA ASP A 445 -21.61 -20.44 24.72
C ASP A 445 -22.79 -19.89 25.54
N MET A 446 -23.83 -19.38 24.87
CA MET A 446 -25.08 -18.98 25.52
C MET A 446 -25.77 -20.15 26.24
N ARG A 447 -25.77 -21.35 25.66
CA ARG A 447 -26.35 -22.55 26.31
C ARG A 447 -25.54 -22.99 27.53
N ILE A 448 -24.21 -22.90 27.48
CA ILE A 448 -23.33 -23.23 28.61
C ILE A 448 -23.60 -22.26 29.76
N ALA A 449 -23.58 -20.95 29.50
CA ALA A 449 -23.87 -19.92 30.50
C ALA A 449 -25.28 -20.02 31.10
N LEU A 450 -26.25 -20.53 30.34
CA LEU A 450 -27.60 -20.81 30.84
C LEU A 450 -27.62 -21.98 31.81
N LYS A 451 -26.88 -23.05 31.50
CA LYS A 451 -26.77 -24.23 32.34
C LYS A 451 -26.10 -23.90 33.68
N GLU A 452 -25.01 -23.13 33.64
CA GLU A 452 -24.28 -22.64 34.82
C GLU A 452 -25.09 -21.69 35.71
N LYS A 453 -26.15 -21.05 35.19
CA LYS A 453 -27.06 -20.21 35.99
C LYS A 453 -28.25 -20.97 36.57
N MET A 454 -28.54 -22.16 36.05
CA MET A 454 -29.64 -23.01 36.50
C MET A 454 -29.19 -24.05 37.53
N GLU A 455 -27.90 -24.39 37.51
CA GLU A 455 -27.17 -25.06 38.59
C GLU A 455 -26.77 -24.03 39.67
#